data_AF-A0A9D9PMN4-F1
#
_entry.id   AF-A0A9D9PMN4-F1
#
_cell.length_a   1.000
_cell.length_b   1.000
_cell.length_c   1.000
_cell.angle_alpha   90.00
_cell.angle_beta   90.00
_cell.angle_gamma   90.00
#
_symmetry.space_group_name_H-M   'P 1'
#
loop_
_entity.id
_entity.type
_entity.pdbx_description
1 polymer ?
#
loop_
_entity_poly.entity_id
_entity_poly.type
_entity_poly.pdbx_seq_one_letter_code
_entity_poly.pdbx_strand_id
1 'polypeptide(L)'
;MNKWYHISNSKLFIVLGISVLWIIAGILIYEFIGSKHGPEGGLDSIANAIVYVFFWRIIIYGIPVLVSAVSIFLWLFQNHRKAFVCVIAAIIVCILASVVYNKCLKKHVNTPERVAENLQTYEEWYKEQKSRYGLNEKYTESDLICDYVHDTVYDALTEYRIMYSEDDLALRTEYVNAALEARCSEIPHVESWEYIPDIRTLIPPRSDGDDEFLLNNSELCTVAEHYKKELRTDHWYDRYQFKDSVIAEWYSWMPMCAVIYDDGTMDLVITTG
;
A
#
# COMPACT_ATOMS: atom_id res chain seq x y z
N MET A 1 2.15 -52.11 -19.37
CA MET A 1 2.44 -50.88 -18.58
C MET A 1 1.10 -50.27 -18.16
N ASN A 2 1.02 -49.57 -17.00
CA ASN A 2 -0.16 -48.87 -16.42
C ASN A 2 -0.95 -49.55 -15.27
N LYS A 3 -0.27 -50.06 -14.22
CA LYS A 3 -0.92 -50.27 -12.89
C LYS A 3 -0.63 -49.18 -11.86
N TRP A 4 0.30 -48.26 -12.16
CA TRP A 4 0.84 -47.32 -11.16
C TRP A 4 0.10 -45.99 -11.04
N TYR A 5 -0.79 -45.65 -11.98
CA TYR A 5 -1.46 -44.34 -11.98
C TYR A 5 -2.89 -44.34 -11.42
N HIS A 6 -3.49 -45.49 -11.11
CA HIS A 6 -4.87 -45.53 -10.62
C HIS A 6 -4.96 -45.15 -9.13
N ILE A 7 -5.58 -44.01 -8.84
CA ILE A 7 -5.88 -43.52 -7.49
C ILE A 7 -7.27 -44.01 -7.12
N SER A 8 -7.33 -45.02 -6.25
CA SER A 8 -8.58 -45.44 -5.61
C SER A 8 -8.97 -44.46 -4.50
N ASN A 9 -10.24 -44.49 -4.07
CA ASN A 9 -10.74 -43.66 -2.96
C ASN A 9 -9.84 -43.78 -1.72
N SER A 10 -9.47 -45.00 -1.34
CA SER A 10 -8.59 -45.24 -0.19
C SER A 10 -7.21 -44.59 -0.36
N LYS A 11 -6.60 -44.65 -1.54
CA LYS A 11 -5.31 -44.00 -1.81
C LYS A 11 -5.44 -42.47 -1.75
N LEU A 12 -6.53 -41.90 -2.26
CA LEU A 12 -6.80 -40.47 -2.18
C LEU A 12 -6.89 -40.03 -0.70
N PHE A 13 -7.69 -40.72 0.11
CA PHE A 13 -7.85 -40.39 1.52
C PHE A 13 -6.54 -40.52 2.31
N ILE A 14 -5.70 -41.51 1.98
CA ILE A 14 -4.37 -41.64 2.59
C ILE A 14 -3.48 -40.44 2.25
N VAL A 15 -3.43 -40.03 0.98
CA VAL A 15 -2.62 -38.88 0.57
C VAL A 15 -3.11 -37.60 1.24
N LEU A 16 -4.42 -37.35 1.23
CA LEU A 16 -5.00 -36.18 1.90
C LEU A 16 -4.74 -36.20 3.41
N GLY A 17 -4.88 -37.36 4.05
CA GLY A 17 -4.60 -37.54 5.47
C GLY A 17 -3.13 -37.25 5.81
N ILE A 18 -2.18 -37.76 5.01
CA ILE A 18 -0.75 -37.47 5.17
C ILE A 18 -0.47 -35.98 4.96
N SER A 19 -1.07 -35.34 3.96
CA SER A 19 -0.89 -33.91 3.71
C SER A 19 -1.42 -33.04 4.86
N VAL A 20 -2.57 -33.40 5.44
CA VAL A 20 -3.10 -32.70 6.63
C VAL A 20 -2.18 -32.90 7.83
N LEU A 21 -1.74 -34.13 8.11
CA LEU A 21 -0.80 -34.42 9.20
C LEU A 21 0.54 -33.70 9.02
N TRP A 22 1.03 -33.58 7.79
CA TRP A 22 2.24 -32.83 7.45
C TRP A 22 2.09 -31.35 7.79
N ILE A 23 0.96 -30.73 7.41
CA ILE A 23 0.69 -29.32 7.71
C ILE A 23 0.59 -29.11 9.22
N ILE A 24 -0.14 -29.97 9.94
CA ILE A 24 -0.27 -29.89 11.41
C ILE A 24 1.10 -30.03 12.07
N ALA A 25 1.92 -31.00 11.66
CA ALA A 25 3.27 -31.16 12.19
C ALA A 25 4.12 -29.91 11.90
N GLY A 26 4.02 -29.33 10.70
CA GLY A 26 4.69 -28.09 10.35
C GLY A 26 4.28 -26.91 11.23
N ILE A 27 2.98 -26.74 11.50
CA ILE A 27 2.47 -25.69 12.41
C ILE A 27 3.04 -25.87 13.82
N LEU A 28 3.02 -27.10 14.36
CA LEU A 28 3.55 -27.37 15.70
C LEU A 28 5.06 -27.10 15.77
N ILE A 29 5.85 -27.55 14.79
CA ILE A 29 7.30 -27.28 14.76
C ILE A 29 7.55 -25.76 14.67
N TYR A 30 6.74 -25.02 13.90
CA TYR A 30 6.85 -23.57 13.85
C TYR A 30 6.57 -22.92 15.21
N GLU A 31 5.48 -23.30 15.89
CA GLU A 31 5.12 -22.76 17.20
C GLU A 31 6.17 -23.06 18.28
N PHE A 32 6.72 -24.29 18.30
CA PHE A 32 7.66 -24.72 19.34
C PHE A 32 9.13 -24.34 19.10
N ILE A 33 9.57 -24.26 17.83
CA ILE A 33 10.98 -24.05 17.47
C ILE A 33 11.17 -22.73 16.70
N GLY A 34 10.30 -22.46 15.73
CA GLY A 34 10.41 -21.32 14.82
C GLY A 34 10.12 -19.97 15.46
N SER A 35 9.15 -19.90 16.40
CA SER A 35 8.77 -18.66 17.09
C SER A 35 9.91 -18.02 17.90
N LYS A 36 10.88 -18.82 18.36
CA LYS A 36 12.06 -18.37 19.13
C LYS A 36 13.28 -17.99 18.29
N HIS A 37 13.26 -18.29 16.98
CA HIS A 37 14.37 -18.04 16.06
C HIS A 37 13.91 -17.20 14.86
N GLY A 38 12.85 -16.41 15.05
CA GLY A 38 12.38 -15.47 14.05
C GLY A 38 13.42 -14.38 13.78
N PRO A 39 13.43 -13.79 12.58
CA PRO A 39 14.37 -12.71 12.24
C PRO A 39 14.17 -11.50 13.17
N GLU A 40 15.09 -11.31 14.12
CA GLU A 40 15.31 -10.04 14.82
C GLU A 40 16.17 -9.16 13.90
N GLY A 41 15.82 -7.88 13.72
CA GLY A 41 16.21 -7.03 12.58
C GLY A 41 17.73 -6.92 12.28
N GLY A 42 18.06 -6.58 11.02
CA GLY A 42 19.44 -6.45 10.50
C GLY A 42 19.60 -7.03 9.08
N LEU A 43 20.76 -6.87 8.44
CA LEU A 43 21.03 -7.43 7.10
C LEU A 43 21.03 -8.97 7.08
N ASP A 44 21.52 -9.63 8.14
CA ASP A 44 21.42 -11.08 8.33
C ASP A 44 19.98 -11.56 8.58
N SER A 45 19.11 -10.65 9.03
CA SER A 45 17.68 -10.87 9.24
C SER A 45 16.94 -11.12 7.92
N ILE A 46 17.38 -10.50 6.82
CA ILE A 46 16.80 -10.68 5.49
C ILE A 46 17.07 -12.10 4.96
N ALA A 47 18.30 -12.62 5.14
CA ALA A 47 18.65 -13.98 4.75
C ALA A 47 17.84 -15.02 5.56
N ASN A 48 17.72 -14.81 6.87
CA ASN A 48 16.90 -15.66 7.73
C ASN A 48 15.41 -15.55 7.38
N ALA A 49 14.90 -14.38 7.00
CA ALA A 49 13.53 -14.19 6.53
C ALA A 49 13.27 -14.93 5.20
N ILE A 50 14.23 -14.93 4.27
CA ILE A 50 14.13 -15.68 3.01
C ILE A 50 14.12 -17.18 3.26
N VAL A 51 15.04 -17.69 4.09
CA VAL A 51 15.09 -19.12 4.47
C VAL A 51 13.81 -19.52 5.19
N TYR A 52 13.30 -18.67 6.07
CA TYR A 52 12.03 -18.84 6.76
C TYR A 52 10.87 -18.94 5.77
N VAL A 53 10.72 -17.98 4.86
CA VAL A 53 9.69 -18.00 3.81
C VAL A 53 9.82 -19.26 2.95
N PHE A 54 11.03 -19.65 2.56
CA PHE A 54 11.27 -20.83 1.73
C PHE A 54 10.91 -22.14 2.45
N PHE A 55 11.42 -22.38 3.66
CA PHE A 55 11.15 -23.61 4.40
C PHE A 55 9.68 -23.69 4.83
N TRP A 56 9.14 -22.62 5.41
CA TRP A 56 7.80 -22.68 5.99
C TRP A 56 6.72 -22.56 4.91
N ARG A 57 6.81 -21.61 3.97
CA ARG A 57 5.75 -21.49 2.95
C ARG A 57 5.82 -22.57 1.87
N ILE A 58 7.00 -22.93 1.39
CA ILE A 58 7.10 -23.85 0.24
C ILE A 58 7.10 -25.31 0.69
N ILE A 59 7.94 -25.68 1.66
CA ILE A 59 8.10 -27.10 2.04
C ILE A 59 6.93 -27.59 2.88
N ILE A 60 6.42 -26.76 3.80
CA ILE A 60 5.34 -27.18 4.71
C ILE A 60 3.96 -26.96 4.12
N TYR A 61 3.72 -25.86 3.41
CA TYR A 61 2.41 -25.62 2.78
C TYR A 61 2.41 -25.98 1.30
N GLY A 62 3.38 -25.53 0.52
CA GLY A 62 3.42 -25.71 -0.93
C GLY A 62 3.39 -27.17 -1.38
N ILE A 63 4.32 -28.00 -0.89
CA ILE A 63 4.43 -29.41 -1.33
C ILE A 63 3.18 -30.23 -0.99
N PRO A 64 2.66 -30.23 0.26
CA PRO A 64 1.50 -31.05 0.61
C PRO A 64 0.22 -30.61 -0.13
N VAL A 65 0.03 -29.30 -0.32
CA VAL A 65 -1.12 -28.76 -1.06
C VAL A 65 -1.04 -29.17 -2.53
N LEU A 66 0.13 -29.06 -3.16
CA LEU A 66 0.30 -29.42 -4.57
C LEU A 66 0.09 -30.92 -4.80
N VAL A 67 0.64 -31.77 -3.94
CA VAL A 67 0.43 -33.23 -3.99
C VAL A 67 -1.05 -33.59 -3.80
N SER A 68 -1.74 -32.91 -2.87
CA SER A 68 -3.18 -33.09 -2.65
C SER A 68 -3.99 -32.68 -3.88
N ALA A 69 -3.70 -31.51 -4.45
CA ALA A 69 -4.38 -30.99 -5.64
C ALA A 69 -4.24 -31.96 -6.82
N VAL A 70 -3.00 -32.36 -7.15
CA VAL A 70 -2.73 -33.31 -8.24
C VAL A 70 -3.44 -34.64 -8.02
N SER A 71 -3.45 -35.15 -6.78
CA SER A 71 -4.13 -36.40 -6.44
C SER A 71 -5.64 -36.31 -6.62
N ILE A 72 -6.26 -35.19 -6.23
CA ILE A 72 -7.68 -34.92 -6.47
C ILE A 72 -7.98 -34.83 -7.96
N PHE A 73 -7.18 -34.09 -8.75
CA PHE A 73 -7.38 -33.97 -10.19
C PHE A 73 -7.27 -35.32 -10.91
N LEU A 74 -6.27 -36.12 -10.57
CA LEU A 74 -6.08 -37.47 -11.13
C LEU A 74 -7.24 -38.40 -10.74
N TRP A 75 -7.69 -38.34 -9.49
CA TRP A 75 -8.85 -39.11 -9.03
C TRP A 75 -10.14 -38.70 -9.76
N LEU A 76 -10.39 -37.39 -9.91
CA LEU A 76 -11.53 -36.86 -10.66
C LEU A 76 -11.49 -37.30 -12.12
N PHE A 77 -10.32 -37.25 -12.77
CA PHE A 77 -10.15 -37.68 -14.15
C PHE A 77 -10.49 -39.16 -14.34
N GLN A 78 -10.06 -40.01 -13.40
CA GLN A 78 -10.21 -41.46 -13.48
C GLN A 78 -11.61 -41.95 -13.11
N ASN A 79 -12.21 -41.39 -12.06
CA ASN A 79 -13.46 -41.90 -11.48
C ASN A 79 -14.68 -41.04 -11.83
N HIS A 80 -14.49 -39.74 -12.11
CA HIS A 80 -15.57 -38.77 -12.28
C HIS A 80 -15.33 -37.84 -13.49
N ARG A 81 -15.09 -38.42 -14.66
CA ARG A 81 -14.70 -37.70 -15.89
C ARG A 81 -15.59 -36.50 -16.24
N LYS A 82 -16.91 -36.59 -16.02
CA LYS A 82 -17.84 -35.46 -16.22
C LYS A 82 -17.58 -34.30 -15.25
N ALA A 83 -17.37 -34.59 -13.97
CA ALA A 83 -17.04 -33.60 -12.96
C ALA A 83 -15.66 -32.97 -13.22
N PHE A 84 -14.67 -33.78 -13.62
CA PHE A 84 -13.35 -33.28 -14.05
C PHE A 84 -13.47 -32.23 -15.17
N VAL A 85 -14.25 -32.52 -16.22
CA VAL A 85 -14.48 -31.56 -17.32
C VAL A 85 -15.14 -30.27 -16.82
N CYS A 86 -16.12 -30.36 -15.91
CA CYS A 86 -16.76 -29.18 -15.33
C CYS A 86 -15.79 -28.33 -14.50
N VAL A 87 -14.94 -28.97 -13.69
CA VAL A 87 -13.93 -28.28 -12.87
C VAL A 87 -12.90 -27.57 -13.76
N ILE A 88 -12.38 -28.25 -14.79
CA ILE A 88 -11.43 -27.63 -15.73
C ILE A 88 -12.10 -26.48 -16.48
N ALA A 89 -13.34 -26.65 -16.94
CA ALA A 89 -14.09 -25.58 -17.59
C ALA A 89 -14.27 -24.37 -16.65
N ALA A 90 -14.63 -24.59 -15.38
CA ALA A 90 -14.75 -23.52 -14.40
C ALA A 90 -13.42 -22.77 -14.18
N ILE A 91 -12.30 -23.49 -14.08
CA ILE A 91 -10.96 -22.89 -13.95
C ILE A 91 -10.65 -22.01 -15.17
N ILE A 92 -10.90 -22.51 -16.38
CA ILE A 92 -10.70 -21.75 -17.62
C ILE A 92 -11.57 -20.49 -17.63
N VAL A 93 -12.86 -20.61 -17.26
CA VAL A 93 -13.76 -19.45 -17.16
C VAL A 93 -13.24 -18.43 -16.15
N CYS A 94 -12.78 -18.85 -14.97
CA CYS A 94 -12.20 -17.94 -13.98
C CYS A 94 -10.94 -17.24 -14.50
N ILE A 95 -10.06 -17.96 -15.20
CA ILE A 95 -8.86 -17.37 -15.81
C ILE A 95 -9.25 -16.34 -16.86
N LEU A 96 -10.18 -16.69 -17.76
CA LEU A 96 -10.66 -15.78 -18.81
C LEU A 96 -11.36 -14.56 -18.20
N ALA A 97 -12.20 -14.74 -17.19
CA ALA A 97 -12.87 -13.67 -16.47
C ALA A 97 -11.85 -12.73 -15.80
N SER A 98 -10.79 -13.28 -15.19
CA SER A 98 -9.69 -12.49 -14.61
C SER A 98 -8.93 -11.67 -15.67
N VAL A 99 -8.66 -12.26 -16.84
CA VAL A 99 -8.01 -11.54 -17.95
C VAL A 99 -8.92 -10.42 -18.48
N VAL A 100 -10.21 -10.70 -18.68
CA VAL A 100 -11.20 -9.70 -19.14
C VAL A 100 -11.36 -8.59 -18.11
N TYR A 101 -11.44 -8.93 -16.83
CA TYR A 101 -11.49 -7.96 -15.75
C TYR A 101 -10.27 -7.04 -15.79
N ASN A 102 -9.07 -7.60 -15.75
CA ASN A 102 -7.83 -6.83 -15.70
C ASN A 102 -7.60 -5.96 -16.95
N LYS A 103 -7.97 -6.45 -18.14
CA LYS A 103 -7.75 -5.71 -19.39
C LYS A 103 -8.84 -4.69 -19.73
N CYS A 104 -10.09 -5.02 -19.43
CA CYS A 104 -11.23 -4.26 -19.97
C CYS A 104 -12.04 -3.56 -18.88
N LEU A 105 -12.30 -4.24 -17.76
CA LEU A 105 -13.25 -3.74 -16.76
C LEU A 105 -12.57 -3.00 -15.60
N LYS A 106 -11.32 -3.31 -15.26
CA LYS A 106 -10.61 -2.75 -14.11
C LYS A 106 -10.60 -1.22 -14.14
N LYS A 107 -10.40 -0.60 -15.30
CA LYS A 107 -10.40 0.87 -15.48
C LYS A 107 -11.79 1.50 -15.37
N HIS A 108 -12.84 0.76 -15.70
CA HIS A 108 -14.23 1.25 -15.64
C HIS A 108 -14.84 1.05 -14.27
N VAL A 109 -14.37 0.06 -13.52
CA VAL A 109 -14.82 -0.21 -12.16
C VAL A 109 -14.13 0.72 -11.19
N ASN A 110 -12.83 0.94 -11.33
CA ASN A 110 -12.07 1.79 -10.42
C ASN A 110 -11.95 3.19 -11.01
N THR A 111 -13.02 3.97 -10.90
CA THR A 111 -12.99 5.41 -11.20
C THR A 111 -12.34 6.17 -10.03
N PRO A 112 -11.91 7.43 -10.23
CA PRO A 112 -11.43 8.30 -9.15
C PRO A 112 -12.35 8.31 -7.92
N GLU A 113 -13.65 8.46 -8.12
CA GLU A 113 -14.64 8.55 -7.05
C GLU A 113 -14.75 7.23 -6.28
N ARG A 114 -14.76 6.09 -6.98
CA ARG A 114 -14.83 4.79 -6.31
C ARG A 114 -13.56 4.51 -5.52
N VAL A 115 -12.39 4.88 -6.03
CA VAL A 115 -11.14 4.75 -5.27
C VAL A 115 -11.24 5.61 -4.02
N ALA A 116 -11.63 6.87 -4.16
CA ALA A 116 -11.84 7.80 -3.05
C ALA A 116 -12.80 7.27 -1.98
N GLU A 117 -13.91 6.64 -2.38
CA GLU A 117 -14.88 5.99 -1.49
C GLU A 117 -14.29 4.84 -0.65
N ASN A 118 -13.28 4.13 -1.18
CA ASN A 118 -12.66 2.99 -0.50
C ASN A 118 -11.45 3.38 0.36
N LEU A 119 -10.98 4.64 0.29
CA LEU A 119 -9.91 5.12 1.16
C LEU A 119 -10.36 5.20 2.62
N GLN A 120 -9.41 5.02 3.53
CA GLN A 120 -9.66 5.05 4.97
C GLN A 120 -10.15 6.44 5.40
N THR A 121 -11.18 6.49 6.26
CA THR A 121 -11.69 7.76 6.83
C THR A 121 -10.72 8.33 7.86
N TYR A 122 -10.78 9.64 8.11
CA TYR A 122 -9.93 10.29 9.13
C TYR A 122 -10.13 9.68 10.51
N GLU A 123 -11.38 9.37 10.89
CA GLU A 123 -11.69 8.78 12.20
C GLU A 123 -11.06 7.39 12.37
N GLU A 124 -11.11 6.56 11.33
CA GLU A 124 -10.50 5.23 11.34
C GLU A 124 -8.97 5.31 11.37
N TRP A 125 -8.39 6.15 10.53
CA TRP A 125 -6.95 6.40 10.50
C TRP A 125 -6.45 6.90 11.86
N TYR A 126 -7.11 7.89 12.44
CA TYR A 126 -6.73 8.47 13.74
C TYR A 126 -6.77 7.42 14.87
N LYS A 127 -7.80 6.57 14.90
CA LYS A 127 -7.89 5.45 15.87
C LYS A 127 -6.76 4.46 15.67
N GLU A 128 -6.43 4.13 14.43
CA GLU A 128 -5.36 3.20 14.09
C GLU A 128 -3.99 3.75 14.53
N GLN A 129 -3.67 4.99 14.17
CA GLN A 129 -2.44 5.67 14.57
C GLN A 129 -2.28 5.69 16.10
N LYS A 130 -3.34 6.09 16.80
CA LYS A 130 -3.39 6.10 18.26
C LYS A 130 -3.17 4.72 18.87
N SER A 131 -3.70 3.67 18.26
CA SER A 131 -3.61 2.30 18.78
C SER A 131 -2.29 1.59 18.49
N ARG A 132 -1.70 1.83 17.31
CA ARG A 132 -0.52 1.08 16.82
C ARG A 132 0.79 1.77 17.17
N TYR A 133 0.86 3.08 17.00
CA TYR A 133 2.09 3.84 17.13
C TYR A 133 2.11 4.70 18.39
N GLY A 134 0.92 4.94 18.97
CA GLY A 134 0.75 5.96 20.01
C GLY A 134 0.84 7.33 19.37
N LEU A 135 -0.12 8.22 19.67
CA LEU A 135 0.01 9.61 19.22
C LEU A 135 1.20 10.21 19.97
N ASN A 136 2.21 10.67 19.23
CA ASN A 136 3.31 11.40 19.81
C ASN A 136 2.74 12.67 20.47
N GLU A 137 2.98 12.87 21.77
CA GLU A 137 2.45 14.00 22.54
C GLU A 137 2.85 15.37 21.98
N LYS A 138 3.85 15.40 21.08
CA LYS A 138 4.31 16.60 20.39
C LYS A 138 3.52 16.95 19.12
N TYR A 139 2.69 16.05 18.60
CA TYR A 139 1.93 16.32 17.37
C TYR A 139 0.78 17.28 17.69
N THR A 140 0.76 18.40 16.98
CA THR A 140 -0.38 19.31 16.95
C THR A 140 -1.51 18.71 16.12
N GLU A 141 -2.72 19.26 16.25
CA GLU A 141 -3.85 18.88 15.38
C GLU A 141 -3.50 19.07 13.90
N SER A 142 -2.80 20.15 13.57
CA SER A 142 -2.31 20.40 12.21
C SER A 142 -1.34 19.33 11.72
N ASP A 143 -0.47 18.77 12.58
CA ASP A 143 0.44 17.69 12.19
C ASP A 143 -0.35 16.44 11.78
N LEU A 144 -1.38 16.10 12.55
CA LEU A 144 -2.23 14.94 12.29
C LEU A 144 -3.05 15.11 11.02
N ILE A 145 -3.54 16.32 10.74
CA ILE A 145 -4.25 16.62 9.49
C ILE A 145 -3.31 16.47 8.30
N CYS A 146 -2.12 17.08 8.36
CA CYS A 146 -1.13 16.99 7.28
C CYS A 146 -0.71 15.54 7.01
N ASP A 147 -0.48 14.74 8.05
CA ASP A 147 -0.10 13.33 7.93
C ASP A 147 -1.20 12.49 7.28
N TYR A 148 -2.46 12.73 7.65
CA TYR A 148 -3.59 12.05 7.01
C TYR A 148 -3.79 12.47 5.55
N VAL A 149 -3.64 13.76 5.23
CA VAL A 149 -3.69 14.25 3.84
C VAL A 149 -2.58 13.61 3.02
N HIS A 150 -1.37 13.53 3.58
CA HIS A 150 -0.24 12.83 2.97
C HIS A 150 -0.58 11.36 2.64
N ASP A 151 -1.07 10.60 3.61
CA ASP A 151 -1.43 9.19 3.43
C ASP A 151 -2.55 9.03 2.39
N THR A 152 -3.55 9.91 2.42
CA THR A 152 -4.67 9.90 1.47
C THR A 152 -4.17 10.09 0.02
N VAL A 153 -3.27 11.04 -0.20
CA VAL A 153 -2.68 11.32 -1.52
C VAL A 153 -1.82 10.14 -1.96
N TYR A 154 -0.99 9.60 -1.06
CA TYR A 154 -0.15 8.44 -1.33
C TYR A 154 -0.96 7.21 -1.76
N ASP A 155 -2.05 6.93 -1.06
CA ASP A 155 -2.93 5.80 -1.36
C ASP A 155 -3.65 5.98 -2.71
N ALA A 156 -4.18 7.18 -2.98
CA ALA A 156 -4.80 7.51 -4.26
C ALA A 156 -3.81 7.35 -5.43
N LEU A 157 -2.57 7.82 -5.27
CA LEU A 157 -1.51 7.67 -6.26
C LEU A 157 -1.10 6.20 -6.44
N THR A 158 -1.08 5.42 -5.37
CA THR A 158 -0.76 3.99 -5.41
C THR A 158 -1.82 3.23 -6.21
N GLU A 159 -3.11 3.48 -5.94
CA GLU A 159 -4.22 2.89 -6.69
C GLU A 159 -4.16 3.28 -8.19
N TYR A 160 -3.91 4.55 -8.47
CA TYR A 160 -3.67 5.02 -9.84
C TYR A 160 -2.55 4.23 -10.54
N ARG A 161 -1.37 4.11 -9.91
CA ARG A 161 -0.20 3.39 -10.47
C ARG A 161 -0.46 1.88 -10.67
N ILE A 162 -1.32 1.27 -9.85
CA ILE A 162 -1.75 -0.14 -10.01
C ILE A 162 -2.64 -0.32 -11.25
N MET A 163 -3.29 0.74 -11.72
CA MET A 163 -4.25 0.70 -12.83
C MET A 163 -3.69 1.19 -14.16
N TYR A 164 -2.78 2.16 -14.11
CA TYR A 164 -2.25 2.84 -15.28
C TYR A 164 -0.73 2.65 -15.32
N SER A 165 -0.24 2.08 -16.43
CA SER A 165 1.18 1.83 -16.66
C SER A 165 1.93 3.02 -17.26
N GLU A 166 1.19 3.97 -17.85
CA GLU A 166 1.71 5.22 -18.38
C GLU A 166 1.20 6.36 -17.48
N ASP A 167 2.11 7.28 -17.14
CA ASP A 167 1.80 8.43 -16.28
C ASP A 167 1.09 9.51 -17.11
N ASP A 168 -0.21 9.65 -16.87
CA ASP A 168 -1.08 10.71 -17.35
C ASP A 168 -1.34 11.67 -16.19
N LEU A 169 -0.70 12.84 -16.26
CA LEU A 169 -0.75 13.87 -15.24
C LEU A 169 -2.18 14.36 -14.96
N ALA A 170 -3.02 14.50 -16.00
CA ALA A 170 -4.37 15.01 -15.85
C ALA A 170 -5.23 14.00 -15.11
N LEU A 171 -5.14 12.73 -15.50
CA LEU A 171 -5.87 11.66 -14.83
C LEU A 171 -5.35 11.46 -13.39
N ARG A 172 -4.04 11.46 -13.18
CA ARG A 172 -3.44 11.38 -11.83
C ARG A 172 -3.98 12.46 -10.90
N THR A 173 -4.08 13.68 -11.41
CA THR A 173 -4.63 14.83 -10.67
C THR A 173 -6.11 14.62 -10.34
N GLU A 174 -6.88 14.03 -11.25
CA GLU A 174 -8.29 13.67 -11.00
C GLU A 174 -8.45 12.67 -9.85
N TYR A 175 -7.58 11.65 -9.77
CA TYR A 175 -7.58 10.68 -8.66
C TYR A 175 -7.29 11.34 -7.31
N VAL A 176 -6.26 12.19 -7.25
CA VAL A 176 -5.89 12.87 -6.00
C VAL A 176 -6.99 13.84 -5.59
N ASN A 177 -7.52 14.64 -6.51
CA ASN A 177 -8.60 15.58 -6.21
C ASN A 177 -9.87 14.87 -5.73
N ALA A 178 -10.26 13.76 -6.34
CA ALA A 178 -11.41 12.97 -5.89
C ALA A 178 -11.19 12.40 -4.47
N ALA A 179 -9.97 11.92 -4.18
CA ALA A 179 -9.61 11.42 -2.86
C ALA A 179 -9.68 12.53 -1.80
N LEU A 180 -9.05 13.68 -2.07
CA LEU A 180 -9.05 14.81 -1.15
C LEU A 180 -10.47 15.38 -0.95
N GLU A 181 -11.29 15.47 -2.01
CA GLU A 181 -12.70 15.89 -1.90
C GLU A 181 -13.50 14.95 -1.00
N ALA A 182 -13.35 13.64 -1.19
CA ALA A 182 -14.08 12.66 -0.38
C ALA A 182 -13.60 12.62 1.07
N ARG A 183 -12.30 12.80 1.32
CA ARG A 183 -11.69 12.53 2.64
C ARG A 183 -11.42 13.78 3.46
N CYS A 184 -10.95 14.85 2.86
CA CYS A 184 -10.63 16.09 3.58
C CYS A 184 -11.89 16.85 3.98
N SER A 185 -12.99 16.67 3.26
CA SER A 185 -14.31 17.21 3.67
C SER A 185 -14.84 16.58 4.97
N GLU A 186 -14.30 15.43 5.39
CA GLU A 186 -14.66 14.74 6.64
C GLU A 186 -13.85 15.25 7.86
N ILE A 187 -12.75 15.97 7.62
CA ILE A 187 -11.84 16.43 8.67
C ILE A 187 -12.39 17.73 9.29
N PRO A 188 -12.65 17.76 10.61
CA PRO A 188 -12.97 19.00 11.30
C PRO A 188 -11.86 20.03 11.08
N HIS A 189 -12.21 21.30 10.90
CA HIS A 189 -11.27 22.42 10.74
C HIS A 189 -10.55 22.54 9.39
N VAL A 190 -10.65 21.58 8.48
CA VAL A 190 -10.14 21.76 7.10
C VAL A 190 -11.16 22.53 6.27
N GLU A 191 -10.77 23.70 5.75
CA GLU A 191 -11.65 24.54 4.92
C GLU A 191 -11.49 24.24 3.44
N SER A 192 -10.27 23.96 3.00
CA SER A 192 -9.97 23.65 1.60
C SER A 192 -8.59 23.02 1.46
N TRP A 193 -8.37 22.39 0.32
CA TRP A 193 -7.08 21.83 -0.08
C TRP A 193 -6.77 22.18 -1.54
N GLU A 194 -5.49 22.13 -1.90
CA GLU A 194 -5.06 22.23 -3.29
C GLU A 194 -3.86 21.33 -3.55
N TYR A 195 -4.05 20.38 -4.48
CA TYR A 195 -2.97 19.51 -4.96
C TYR A 195 -2.22 20.17 -6.12
N ILE A 196 -0.91 20.25 -5.99
CA ILE A 196 0.02 20.87 -6.93
C ILE A 196 0.95 19.77 -7.47
N PRO A 197 0.80 19.39 -8.75
CA PRO A 197 1.36 18.13 -9.24
C PRO A 197 2.83 18.18 -9.68
N ASP A 198 3.46 19.36 -9.78
CA ASP A 198 4.92 19.49 -9.98
C ASP A 198 5.45 20.88 -9.61
N ILE A 199 5.97 21.05 -8.40
CA ILE A 199 6.61 22.28 -7.95
C ILE A 199 8.05 22.44 -8.46
N ARG A 200 8.69 21.37 -8.95
CA ARG A 200 10.11 21.41 -9.39
C ARG A 200 10.32 22.27 -10.62
N THR A 201 9.27 22.46 -11.43
CA THR A 201 9.31 23.38 -12.57
C THR A 201 9.54 24.83 -12.18
N LEU A 202 9.28 25.18 -10.92
CA LEU A 202 9.46 26.53 -10.35
C LEU A 202 10.84 26.72 -9.72
N ILE A 203 11.56 25.62 -9.47
CA ILE A 203 12.80 25.62 -8.71
C ILE A 203 13.95 25.51 -9.71
N PRO A 204 14.84 26.51 -9.80
CA PRO A 204 15.99 26.43 -10.68
C PRO A 204 16.89 25.25 -10.30
N PRO A 205 17.57 24.60 -11.28
CA PRO A 205 18.47 23.49 -11.00
C PRO A 205 19.56 23.90 -10.00
N ARG A 206 19.72 23.13 -8.93
CA ARG A 206 20.73 23.39 -7.90
C ARG A 206 22.15 23.11 -8.42
N SER A 207 23.09 24.01 -8.12
CA SER A 207 24.54 23.71 -8.20
C SER A 207 25.08 23.06 -6.93
N ASP A 208 24.36 23.19 -5.82
CA ASP A 208 24.75 22.88 -4.46
C ASP A 208 23.48 22.76 -3.62
N GLY A 209 23.19 21.55 -3.13
CA GLY A 209 22.04 21.24 -2.28
C GLY A 209 22.45 20.27 -1.20
N ASP A 210 21.83 20.39 -0.03
CA ASP A 210 21.90 19.37 1.02
C ASP A 210 21.04 18.18 0.55
N ASP A 211 21.66 17.01 0.31
CA ASP A 211 20.97 15.82 -0.19
C ASP A 211 19.89 15.32 0.80
N GLU A 212 19.92 15.80 2.05
CA GLU A 212 18.95 15.44 3.10
C GLU A 212 17.58 16.13 2.93
N PHE A 213 17.48 17.24 2.17
CA PHE A 213 16.25 18.04 2.05
C PHE A 213 15.82 18.25 0.59
N LEU A 214 14.53 18.02 0.32
CA LEU A 214 13.96 18.20 -1.02
C LEU A 214 13.98 19.67 -1.45
N LEU A 215 13.65 20.62 -0.55
CA LEU A 215 13.65 22.07 -0.77
C LEU A 215 14.43 22.82 0.32
N ASN A 216 15.15 23.88 -0.05
CA ASN A 216 15.73 24.82 0.91
C ASN A 216 14.80 26.03 1.15
N ASN A 217 15.10 26.82 2.18
CA ASN A 217 14.29 27.98 2.58
C ASN A 217 14.02 28.97 1.44
N SER A 218 15.00 29.23 0.57
CA SER A 218 14.84 30.19 -0.53
C SER A 218 13.92 29.67 -1.64
N GLU A 219 13.95 28.36 -1.88
CA GLU A 219 13.08 27.70 -2.85
C GLU A 219 11.64 27.61 -2.32
N LEU A 220 11.47 27.35 -1.03
CA LEU A 220 10.16 27.42 -0.36
C LEU A 220 9.56 28.83 -0.46
N CYS A 221 10.34 29.88 -0.22
CA CYS A 221 9.89 31.27 -0.44
C CYS A 221 9.52 31.53 -1.90
N THR A 222 10.27 30.97 -2.86
CA THR A 222 9.97 31.12 -4.30
C THR A 222 8.63 30.46 -4.66
N VAL A 223 8.35 29.29 -4.10
CA VAL A 223 7.06 28.59 -4.26
C VAL A 223 5.93 29.41 -3.63
N ALA A 224 6.11 29.89 -2.40
CA ALA A 224 5.15 30.74 -1.70
C ALA A 224 4.80 32.01 -2.48
N GLU A 225 5.82 32.72 -3.00
CA GLU A 225 5.66 33.92 -3.82
C GLU A 225 4.95 33.62 -5.15
N HIS A 226 5.32 32.53 -5.84
CA HIS A 226 4.72 32.14 -7.11
C HIS A 226 3.21 31.93 -6.98
N TYR A 227 2.81 31.19 -5.95
CA TYR A 227 1.40 30.91 -5.67
C TYR A 227 0.69 32.01 -4.89
N LYS A 228 1.41 33.05 -4.44
CA LYS A 228 0.93 34.16 -3.60
C LYS A 228 0.27 33.66 -2.31
N LYS A 229 0.91 32.69 -1.66
CA LYS A 229 0.43 32.02 -0.45
C LYS A 229 1.46 32.14 0.65
N GLU A 230 1.00 32.38 1.87
CA GLU A 230 1.86 32.32 3.05
C GLU A 230 1.86 30.88 3.56
N LEU A 231 3.02 30.21 3.52
CA LEU A 231 3.11 28.77 3.76
C LEU A 231 3.63 28.48 5.17
N ARG A 232 2.84 27.76 5.97
CA ARG A 232 3.34 27.06 7.15
C ARG A 232 3.93 25.72 6.74
N THR A 233 5.20 25.49 7.05
CA THR A 233 5.85 24.17 6.91
C THR A 233 6.29 23.62 8.28
N ASP A 234 5.78 24.22 9.36
CA ASP A 234 6.07 23.81 10.73
C ASP A 234 5.19 22.58 11.06
N HIS A 235 5.70 21.42 10.64
CA HIS A 235 5.15 20.11 10.94
C HIS A 235 6.26 19.09 11.27
N TRP A 236 5.96 18.09 12.10
CA TRP A 236 6.94 17.17 12.71
C TRP A 236 7.76 16.32 11.73
N TYR A 237 7.39 16.23 10.44
CA TYR A 237 8.22 15.57 9.43
C TYR A 237 9.48 16.40 9.10
N ASP A 238 10.58 16.10 9.81
CA ASP A 238 11.88 16.79 9.79
C ASP A 238 12.55 16.92 8.40
N ARG A 239 12.08 16.23 7.35
CA ARG A 239 12.72 16.25 6.01
C ARG A 239 12.39 17.45 5.13
N TYR A 240 11.40 18.28 5.51
CA TYR A 240 10.92 19.37 4.66
C TYR A 240 10.92 20.74 5.35
N GLN A 241 11.62 20.85 6.48
CA GLN A 241 11.61 22.04 7.34
C GLN A 241 12.50 23.17 6.79
N PHE A 242 12.07 24.42 7.05
CA PHE A 242 13.01 25.52 7.11
C PHE A 242 13.99 25.28 8.28
N LYS A 243 15.15 24.67 8.02
CA LYS A 243 16.20 24.39 9.03
C LYS A 243 16.34 25.55 10.04
N ASP A 244 16.01 25.33 11.31
CA ASP A 244 16.20 26.23 12.47
C ASP A 244 16.30 27.72 12.11
N SER A 245 15.32 28.21 11.34
CA SER A 245 15.38 29.58 10.83
C SER A 245 14.29 30.42 11.46
N VAL A 246 14.61 31.69 11.70
CA VAL A 246 13.65 32.72 12.16
C VAL A 246 12.39 32.76 11.27
N ILE A 247 12.50 32.30 10.01
CA ILE A 247 11.39 32.16 9.07
C ILE A 247 10.39 31.09 9.56
N ALA A 248 10.84 29.94 10.07
CA ALA A 248 9.95 28.89 10.59
C ALA A 248 9.06 29.41 11.73
N GLU A 249 9.63 30.15 12.68
CA GLU A 249 8.90 30.77 13.79
C GLU A 249 7.89 31.84 13.33
N TRP A 250 8.16 32.51 12.20
CA TRP A 250 7.29 33.57 11.67
C TRP A 250 6.04 33.05 10.98
N TYR A 251 6.00 31.78 10.57
CA TYR A 251 4.88 31.20 9.81
C TYR A 251 4.14 30.07 10.56
N SER A 252 4.56 29.70 11.78
CA SER A 252 3.95 28.62 12.58
C SER A 252 2.51 28.88 13.04
N TRP A 253 2.11 30.15 13.13
CA TRP A 253 0.76 30.57 13.51
C TRP A 253 -0.22 30.66 12.32
N MET A 254 0.23 30.33 11.11
CA MET A 254 -0.60 30.46 9.91
C MET A 254 -1.51 29.25 9.70
N PRO A 255 -2.75 29.49 9.24
CA PRO A 255 -3.75 28.44 9.00
C PRO A 255 -3.41 27.51 7.82
N MET A 256 -2.54 27.94 6.90
CA MET A 256 -2.26 27.24 5.65
C MET A 256 -0.96 26.42 5.75
N CYS A 257 -1.08 25.11 5.72
CA CYS A 257 0.03 24.17 5.78
C CYS A 257 0.39 23.65 4.39
N ALA A 258 1.69 23.62 4.07
CA ALA A 258 2.19 23.00 2.85
C ALA A 258 2.81 21.63 3.18
N VAL A 259 2.30 20.58 2.54
CA VAL A 259 2.83 19.22 2.58
C VAL A 259 3.57 18.96 1.29
N ILE A 260 4.87 18.68 1.36
CA ILE A 260 5.73 18.52 0.18
C ILE A 260 6.19 17.06 0.10
N TYR A 261 6.08 16.46 -1.09
CA TYR A 261 6.39 15.05 -1.31
C TYR A 261 7.68 14.87 -2.11
N ASP A 262 8.39 13.77 -1.90
CA ASP A 262 9.67 13.44 -2.54
C ASP A 262 9.62 13.40 -4.09
N ASP A 263 8.42 13.19 -4.67
CA ASP A 263 8.23 13.17 -6.12
C ASP A 263 8.01 14.57 -6.74
N GLY A 264 8.15 15.63 -5.94
CA GLY A 264 8.00 17.02 -6.36
C GLY A 264 6.55 17.49 -6.46
N THR A 265 5.61 16.73 -5.88
CA THR A 265 4.23 17.18 -5.68
C THR A 265 4.11 17.94 -4.35
N MET A 266 3.04 18.72 -4.19
CA MET A 266 2.76 19.47 -2.97
C MET A 266 1.25 19.55 -2.74
N ASP A 267 0.82 19.44 -1.48
CA ASP A 267 -0.54 19.71 -1.06
C ASP A 267 -0.57 20.93 -0.16
N LEU A 268 -1.55 21.79 -0.37
CA LEU A 268 -1.82 22.94 0.49
C LEU A 268 -3.09 22.65 1.26
N VAL A 269 -3.00 22.63 2.58
CA VAL A 269 -4.12 22.36 3.49
C VAL A 269 -4.43 23.63 4.26
N ILE A 270 -5.66 24.15 4.12
CA ILE A 270 -6.10 25.34 4.86
C ILE A 270 -6.94 24.87 6.05
N THR A 271 -6.47 25.19 7.25
CA THR A 271 -7.13 24.88 8.53
C THR A 271 -7.71 26.14 9.16
N THR A 272 -8.83 26.06 9.89
CA THR A 272 -9.31 27.19 10.70
C THR A 272 -8.34 27.43 11.85
N GLY A 273 -7.76 28.63 11.94
CA GLY A 273 -6.86 29.05 13.02
C GLY A 273 -7.54 29.21 14.39
#